data_AF-A0A924LTE6-F1
#
_entry.id   AF-A0A924LTE6-F1
#
_cell.length_a   1.000
_cell.length_b   1.000
_cell.length_c   1.000
_cell.angle_alpha   90.00
_cell.angle_beta   90.00
_cell.angle_gamma   90.00
#
_symmetry.space_group_name_H-M   'P 1'
#
loop_
_entity.id
_entity.type
_entity.pdbx_description
1 polymer ?
#
loop_
_entity_poly.entity_id
_entity_poly.type
_entity_poly.pdbx_seq_one_letter_code
_entity_poly.pdbx_strand_id
1 'polypeptide(L)' 'MKEKYRNNISQYVKKRRKQSQLTQPEMALKAGVGLRFVRDLEQGKNTLRMDKVNDV' A
#
# COMPACT_ATOMS: atom_id res chain seq x y z
N MET A 1 0.43 2.53 -22.87
CA MET A 1 0.88 1.23 -22.29
C MET A 1 1.36 1.29 -20.83
N LYS A 2 1.70 2.45 -20.23
CA LYS A 2 2.27 2.52 -18.85
C LYS A 2 1.24 2.67 -17.70
N GLU A 3 -0.02 2.99 -18.00
CA GLU A 3 -1.07 3.22 -16.98
C GLU A 3 -1.52 1.92 -16.26
N LYS A 4 -1.51 0.78 -16.98
CA LYS A 4 -2.18 -0.46 -16.56
C LYS A 4 -1.52 -1.14 -15.35
N TYR A 5 -0.26 -0.80 -15.05
CA TYR A 5 0.52 -1.40 -13.96
C TYR A 5 0.49 -0.60 -12.65
N ARG A 6 0.16 0.70 -12.66
CA ARG A 6 0.11 1.51 -11.43
C ARG A 6 -1.01 1.09 -10.48
N ASN A 7 -2.16 0.70 -11.02
CA ASN A 7 -3.32 0.29 -10.21
C ASN A 7 -3.19 -1.12 -9.61
N ASN A 8 -2.16 -1.89 -9.97
CA ASN A 8 -2.03 -3.29 -9.56
C ASN A 8 -1.47 -3.44 -8.14
N ILE A 9 -0.51 -2.61 -7.74
CA ILE A 9 0.13 -2.69 -6.41
C ILE A 9 -0.85 -2.28 -5.31
N SER A 10 -1.59 -1.17 -5.49
CA SER A 10 -2.60 -0.73 -4.52
C SER A 10 -3.68 -1.79 -4.30
N GLN A 11 -4.14 -2.44 -5.38
CA GLN A 11 -5.10 -3.55 -5.28
C GLN A 11 -4.48 -4.79 -4.63
N TYR A 12 -3.21 -5.11 -4.94
CA TYR A 12 -2.48 -6.21 -4.34
C TYR A 12 -2.31 -6.04 -2.82
N VAL A 13 -1.88 -4.86 -2.37
CA VAL A 13 -1.73 -4.53 -0.95
C VAL A 13 -3.08 -4.61 -0.23
N LYS A 14 -4.13 -4.05 -0.82
CA LYS A 14 -5.50 -4.13 -0.26
C LYS A 14 -6.00 -5.58 -0.18
N LYS A 15 -5.67 -6.42 -1.15
CA LYS A 15 -5.99 -7.86 -1.15
C LYS A 15 -5.22 -8.60 -0.05
N ARG A 16 -3.91 -8.40 0.05
CA ARG A 16 -3.05 -8.95 1.12
C ARG A 16 -3.53 -8.55 2.51
N ARG A 17 -3.93 -7.28 2.68
CA ARG A 17 -4.50 -6.79 3.95
C ARG A 17 -5.76 -7.56 4.33
N LYS A 18 -6.70 -7.68 3.40
CA LYS A 18 -7.94 -8.45 3.60
C LYS A 18 -7.68 -9.93 3.89
N GLN A 19 -6.73 -10.55 3.18
CA GLN A 19 -6.33 -11.94 3.43
C GLN A 19 -5.70 -12.14 4.82
N SER A 20 -4.98 -11.13 5.31
CA SER A 20 -4.37 -11.16 6.64
C SER A 20 -5.34 -10.75 7.75
N GLN A 21 -6.60 -10.44 7.42
CA GLN A 21 -7.63 -9.92 8.33
C GLN A 21 -7.18 -8.69 9.15
N LEU A 22 -6.24 -7.90 8.62
CA LEU A 22 -5.74 -6.70 9.28
C LEU A 22 -6.57 -5.48 8.92
N THR A 23 -6.80 -4.61 9.90
CA THR A 23 -7.28 -3.25 9.67
C THR A 23 -6.15 -2.37 9.13
N GLN A 24 -6.48 -1.22 8.54
CA GLN A 24 -5.47 -0.25 8.07
C GLN A 24 -4.49 0.19 9.17
N PRO A 25 -4.93 0.54 10.40
CA PRO A 25 -4.00 0.89 11.48
C PRO A 25 -3.12 -0.28 11.94
N GLU A 26 -3.63 -1.51 11.99
CA GLU A 26 -2.81 -2.67 12.35
C GLU A 26 -1.76 -2.99 11.28
N MET A 27 -2.12 -2.87 10.00
CA MET A 27 -1.16 -3.03 8.91
C MET A 27 -0.09 -1.92 8.96
N ALA A 28 -0.48 -0.68 9.28
CA ALA A 28 0.45 0.44 9.42
C ALA A 28 1.45 0.18 10.55
N LEU A 29 0.96 -0.21 11.73
CA LEU A 29 1.78 -0.57 12.88
C LEU A 29 2.72 -1.74 12.56
N LYS A 30 2.21 -2.80 11.92
CA LYS A 30 2.97 -4.00 11.58
C LYS A 30 4.05 -3.76 10.53
N ALA A 31 3.80 -2.85 9.58
CA ALA A 31 4.76 -2.45 8.56
C ALA A 31 5.68 -1.29 9.01
N GLY A 32 5.50 -0.75 10.22
CA GLY A 32 6.30 0.38 10.71
C GLY A 32 6.07 1.68 9.93
N VAL A 33 4.92 1.82 9.26
CA VAL A 33 4.58 2.99 8.44
C VAL A 33 3.42 3.76 9.06
N GLY A 34 3.28 5.04 8.72
CA GLY A 34 2.15 5.84 9.18
C GLY A 34 0.80 5.38 8.59
N LEU A 35 -0.30 5.52 9.33
CA LEU A 35 -1.65 5.20 8.83
C LEU A 35 -1.99 5.93 7.51
N ARG A 36 -1.55 7.19 7.40
CA ARG A 36 -1.73 8.00 6.18
C ARG A 36 -1.03 7.40 4.97
N PHE A 37 0.09 6.72 5.18
CA PHE A 37 0.83 6.03 4.13
C PHE A 37 0.06 4.82 3.60
N VAL A 38 -0.46 3.96 4.48
CA VAL A 38 -1.30 2.81 4.07
C VAL A 38 -2.54 3.27 3.31
N ARG A 39 -3.16 4.37 3.75
CA ARG A 39 -4.33 4.96 3.08
C ARG A 39 -3.99 5.48 1.67
N ASP A 40 -2.92 6.24 1.55
CA ASP A 40 -2.46 6.78 0.26
C ASP A 40 -2.01 5.66 -0.69
N LEU A 41 -1.39 4.59 -0.15
CA LEU A 41 -0.99 3.38 -0.88
C LEU A 41 -2.20 2.60 -1.40
N GLU A 42 -3.23 2.38 -0.57
CA GLU A 42 -4.46 1.69 -0.99
C GLU A 42 -5.33 2.53 -1.95
N GLN A 43 -5.27 3.86 -1.84
CA GLN A 43 -5.99 4.78 -2.74
C GLN A 43 -5.27 4.99 -4.09
N GLY A 44 -4.04 4.51 -4.24
CA GLY A 44 -3.32 4.57 -5.51
C GLY A 44 -2.82 5.98 -5.86
N LYS A 45 -2.42 6.78 -4.87
CA LYS A 45 -1.79 8.07 -5.15
C LYS A 45 -0.57 7.88 -6.07
N ASN A 46 -0.61 8.53 -7.23
CA ASN A 46 0.43 8.48 -8.26
C ASN A 46 1.81 8.96 -7.78
N THR A 47 1.87 9.73 -6.68
CA THR A 47 3.10 10.28 -6.09
C THR A 47 3.70 9.40 -5.00
N LEU A 48 3.08 8.25 -4.70
CA LEU A 48 3.64 7.36 -3.70
C LEU A 48 4.97 6.82 -4.23
N ARG A 49 6.04 7.31 -3.61
CA ARG A 49 7.44 7.00 -3.88
C ARG A 49 7.70 5.55 -3.49
N MET A 50 7.46 4.64 -4.43
CA MET A 50 7.72 3.19 -4.27
C MET A 50 9.21 2.88 -4.05
N ASP A 51 10.10 3.83 -4.36
CA ASP A 51 11.53 3.79 -4.05
C ASP A 51 11.81 3.56 -2.56
N LYS A 52 10.94 4.03 -1.65
CA LYS A 52 11.10 3.79 -0.21
C LYS A 52 10.37 2.54 0.31
N VAL A 53 9.58 1.87 -0.54
CA VAL A 53 8.76 0.73 -0.13
C VAL A 53 9.56 -0.57 -0.13
N ASN A 54 10.63 -0.65 -0.93
CA ASN A 54 11.51 -1.81 -1.03
C ASN A 54 12.80 -1.68 -0.19
N ASP A 55 12.98 -0.60 0.57
CA ASP A 55 14.17 -0.37 1.41
C ASP A 55 14.10 -1.10 2.78
N VAL A 56 13.33 -2.20 2.87
CA VAL A 56 13.18 -3.00 4.09
C VAL A 56 13.35 -4.48 3.81
#